data_AF-A0A925BDK2-F1
#
_entry.id   AF-A0A925BDK2-F1
#
_cell.length_a   1.000
_cell.length_b   1.000
_cell.length_c   1.000
_cell.angle_alpha   90.00
_cell.angle_beta   90.00
_cell.angle_gamma   90.00
#
_symmetry.space_group_name_H-M   'P 1'
#
loop_
_entity.id
_entity.type
_entity.pdbx_description
1 polymer ?
#
loop_
_entity_poly.entity_id
_entity_poly.type
_entity_poly.pdbx_seq_one_letter_code
_entity_poly.pdbx_strand_id
1 'polypeptide(L)' 'WDRRICRPSELGIYLIDALVRLYPEKLPATTLYDMRSMVGNKAIPAAISRGESPEKIIASWSADVEAWRKRRAPFLLY' A
#
# COMPACT_ATOMS: atom_id res chain seq x y z
N TRP A 1 1.51 -2.37 22.08
CA TRP A 1 1.75 -2.10 20.66
C TRP A 1 2.71 -0.93 20.56
N ASP A 2 3.91 -1.14 20.02
CA ASP A 2 4.89 -0.06 19.84
C ASP A 2 4.51 0.78 18.61
N ARG A 3 4.16 2.04 18.87
CA ARG A 3 3.70 2.99 17.85
C ARG A 3 4.83 3.46 16.93
N ARG A 4 6.10 3.26 17.31
CA ARG A 4 7.28 3.61 16.51
C ARG A 4 7.62 2.56 15.46
N ILE A 5 7.15 1.33 15.67
CA ILE A 5 7.44 0.18 14.79
C ILE A 5 6.28 -0.07 13.81
N CYS A 6 5.05 0.26 14.21
CA CYS A 6 3.88 0.08 13.36
C CYS A 6 3.94 1.01 12.13
N ARG A 7 3.86 0.43 10.94
CA ARG A 7 3.75 1.15 9.67
C ARG A 7 2.38 0.83 9.04
N PRO A 8 1.32 1.58 9.40
CA PRO A 8 -0.06 1.25 9.03
C PRO A 8 -0.27 1.10 7.52
N SER A 9 0.41 1.92 6.73
CA SER A 9 0.32 1.87 5.26
C SER A 9 0.92 0.60 4.67
N GLU A 10 2.04 0.11 5.23
CA GLU A 10 2.65 -1.16 4.81
C GLU A 10 1.78 -2.34 5.23
N LEU A 11 1.29 -2.31 6.48
CA LEU A 11 0.37 -3.32 7.01
C LEU A 11 -0.89 -3.48 6.14
N GLY A 12 -1.43 -2.38 5.62
CA GLY A 12 -2.58 -2.42 4.72
C GLY A 12 -2.33 -3.24 3.45
N ILE A 13 -1.12 -3.18 2.87
CA ILE A 13 -0.78 -3.99 1.70
C ILE A 13 -0.68 -5.46 2.06
N TYR A 14 0.04 -5.79 3.15
CA TYR A 14 0.17 -7.17 3.61
C TYR A 14 -1.19 -7.78 3.90
N LEU A 15 -2.11 -7.01 4.49
CA LEU A 15 -3.47 -7.44 4.76
C LEU A 15 -4.24 -7.71 3.46
N ILE A 16 -4.16 -6.81 2.48
CA ILE A 16 -4.86 -6.99 1.20
C ILE A 16 -4.29 -8.20 0.44
N ASP A 17 -2.96 -8.35 0.35
CA ASP A 17 -2.33 -9.51 -0.28
C ASP A 17 -2.74 -10.83 0.41
N ALA A 18 -2.72 -10.87 1.74
CA ALA A 18 -3.17 -12.04 2.51
C ALA A 18 -4.66 -12.34 2.26
N LEU A 19 -5.52 -11.33 2.24
CA LEU A 19 -6.95 -11.50 2.01
C LEU A 19 -7.25 -12.01 0.59
N VAL A 20 -6.56 -11.48 -0.42
CA VAL A 20 -6.69 -11.94 -1.82
C VAL A 20 -6.27 -13.41 -1.95
N ARG A 21 -5.18 -13.82 -1.28
CA ARG A 21 -4.71 -15.21 -1.28
C ARG A 21 -5.65 -16.16 -0.54
N LEU A 22 -6.21 -15.73 0.59
CA LEU A 22 -7.08 -16.55 1.44
C LEU A 22 -8.50 -16.66 0.90
N TYR A 23 -9.00 -15.62 0.23
CA TYR A 23 -10.39 -15.55 -0.24
C TYR A 23 -10.49 -15.01 -1.68
N PRO A 24 -9.86 -15.67 -2.68
CA PRO A 24 -9.88 -15.20 -4.06
C PRO A 24 -11.30 -15.11 -4.65
N GLU A 25 -12.19 -16.01 -4.22
CA GLU A 25 -13.62 -16.05 -4.60
C GLU A 25 -14.41 -14.81 -4.12
N LYS A 26 -14.01 -14.24 -2.96
CA LYS A 26 -14.73 -13.14 -2.30
C LYS A 26 -14.14 -11.77 -2.62
N LEU A 27 -12.93 -11.73 -3.16
CA LEU A 27 -12.21 -10.52 -3.53
C LEU A 27 -11.85 -10.58 -5.02
N PRO A 28 -12.87 -10.49 -5.90
CA PRO A 28 -12.61 -10.42 -7.33
C PRO A 28 -11.82 -9.15 -7.66
N ALA A 29 -11.10 -9.17 -8.79
CA ALA A 29 -10.25 -8.06 -9.23
C ALA A 29 -11.01 -6.72 -9.37
N THR A 30 -12.33 -6.77 -9.56
CA THR A 30 -13.22 -5.60 -9.53
C THR A 30 -13.27 -4.92 -8.16
N THR A 31 -13.34 -5.69 -7.07
CA THR A 31 -13.29 -5.17 -5.70
C THR A 31 -11.93 -4.55 -5.37
N LEU A 32 -10.84 -5.11 -5.91
CA LEU A 32 -9.50 -4.52 -5.82
C LEU A 32 -9.43 -3.17 -6.55
N TYR A 33 -10.15 -3.02 -7.66
CA TYR A 33 -10.24 -1.76 -8.38
C TYR A 33 -11.00 -0.68 -7.59
N ASP A 34 -12.02 -1.04 -6.81
CA ASP A 34 -12.74 -0.11 -5.92
C ASP A 34 -11.87 0.36 -4.75
N MET A 35 -10.97 -0.51 -4.26
CA MET A 35 -9.95 -0.16 -3.26
C MET A 35 -8.93 0.87 -3.77
N ARG A 36 -8.93 1.22 -5.07
CA ARG A 36 -8.15 2.34 -5.60
C ARG A 36 -8.37 3.64 -4.82
N SER A 37 -9.59 3.88 -4.35
CA SER A 37 -9.93 5.05 -3.54
C SER A 37 -9.21 5.04 -2.18
N MET A 38 -9.00 3.87 -1.58
CA MET A 38 -8.29 3.71 -0.31
C MET A 38 -6.78 3.83 -0.46
N VAL A 39 -6.23 3.32 -1.56
CA VAL A 39 -4.77 3.22 -1.73
C VAL A 39 -4.19 4.43 -2.48
N GLY A 40 -5.03 5.23 -3.15
CA GLY A 40 -4.62 6.49 -3.79
C GLY A 40 -3.72 6.34 -5.02
N ASN A 41 -3.24 5.13 -5.32
CA ASN A 41 -2.35 4.85 -6.44
C ASN A 41 -2.84 3.61 -7.22
N LYS A 42 -3.12 3.82 -8.52
CA LYS A 42 -3.59 2.81 -9.49
C LYS A 42 -2.62 1.63 -9.64
N ALA A 43 -1.33 1.84 -9.38
CA ALA A 43 -0.30 0.82 -9.57
C ALA A 43 -0.41 -0.34 -8.56
N ILE A 44 -0.95 -0.09 -7.37
CA ILE A 44 -0.93 -1.07 -6.27
C ILE A 44 -1.98 -2.16 -6.45
N PRO A 45 -3.27 -1.87 -6.72
CA PRO A 45 -4.25 -2.92 -7.02
C PRO A 45 -3.83 -3.79 -8.22
N ALA A 46 -3.22 -3.17 -9.23
CA ALA A 46 -2.71 -3.89 -10.40
C ALA A 46 -1.52 -4.80 -10.05
N ALA A 47 -0.60 -4.36 -9.19
CA ALA A 47 0.53 -5.16 -8.74
C ALA A 47 0.08 -6.37 -7.88
N ILE A 48 -0.90 -6.15 -6.98
CA ILE A 48 -1.49 -7.22 -6.16
C ILE A 48 -2.20 -8.25 -7.05
N SER A 49 -2.98 -7.79 -8.03
CA SER A 49 -3.68 -8.68 -8.98
C SER A 49 -2.71 -9.50 -9.85
N ARG A 50 -1.53 -8.96 -10.16
CA ARG A 50 -0.45 -9.69 -10.85
C ARG A 50 0.32 -10.67 -9.95
N GLY A 51 0.01 -10.73 -8.66
CA GLY A 51 0.72 -11.58 -7.69
C GLY A 51 2.11 -11.05 -7.31
N GLU A 52 2.37 -9.75 -7.47
CA GLU A 52 3.61 -9.16 -6.99
C GLU A 52 3.65 -9.17 -5.46
N SER A 53 4.82 -9.45 -4.88
CA SER A 53 4.96 -9.53 -3.44
C SER A 53 4.78 -8.14 -2.78
N PRO A 54 4.21 -8.06 -1.57
CA PRO A 54 4.04 -6.80 -0.85
C PRO A 54 5.34 -6.01 -0.71
N GLU A 55 6.47 -6.68 -0.50
CA GLU A 55 7.79 -6.05 -0.34
C GLU A 55 8.19 -5.28 -1.60
N LYS A 56 7.90 -5.84 -2.78
CA LYS A 56 8.20 -5.20 -4.07
C LYS A 56 7.31 -3.97 -4.30
N ILE A 57 6.05 -4.07 -3.90
CA ILE A 57 5.10 -2.95 -3.97
C ILE A 57 5.54 -1.82 -3.02
N ILE A 58 5.93 -2.12 -1.79
CA ILE A 58 6.44 -1.15 -0.82
C ILE A 58 7.73 -0.50 -1.33
N ALA A 59 8.65 -1.30 -1.87
CA ALA A 59 9.90 -0.80 -2.42
C ALA A 59 9.65 0.20 -3.57
N SER A 60 8.64 -0.05 -4.41
CA SER A 60 8.33 0.80 -5.58
C SER A 60 7.97 2.23 -5.22
N TRP A 61 7.35 2.48 -4.06
CA TRP A 61 6.97 3.84 -3.63
C TRP A 61 7.94 4.46 -2.63
N SER A 62 8.96 3.72 -2.19
CA SER A 62 9.87 4.18 -1.13
C SER A 62 10.57 5.49 -1.51
N ALA A 63 10.95 5.64 -2.78
CA ALA A 63 11.52 6.86 -3.34
C ALA A 63 10.55 8.05 -3.28
N ASP A 64 9.27 7.83 -3.60
CA ASP A 64 8.24 8.88 -3.55
C ASP A 64 7.96 9.35 -2.13
N VAL A 65 7.98 8.42 -1.16
CA VAL A 65 7.86 8.74 0.27
C VAL A 65 9.02 9.62 0.73
N GLU A 66 10.25 9.29 0.35
CA GLU A 66 11.43 10.11 0.67
C GLU A 66 11.38 11.49 -0.01
N ALA A 67 10.97 11.55 -1.28
CA ALA A 67 10.76 12.81 -1.98
C ALA A 67 9.66 13.66 -1.33
N TRP A 68 8.57 13.05 -0.88
CA TRP A 68 7.51 13.73 -0.14
C TRP A 68 7.99 14.23 1.23
N ARG A 69 8.77 13.44 1.97
CA ARG A 69 9.38 13.84 3.24
C ARG A 69 10.26 15.08 3.08
N LYS A 70 11.06 15.15 2.02
CA LYS A 70 11.87 16.34 1.69
C LYS A 70 10.99 17.54 1.32
N ARG A 71 9.97 17.35 0.48
CA ARG A 71 9.05 18.42 0.06
C ARG A 71 8.24 19.01 1.19
N ARG A 72 7.83 18.20 2.18
CA ARG A 72 7.02 18.69 3.31
C ARG A 72 7.86 19.41 4.37
N ALA A 73 9.17 19.17 4.44
CA ALA A 73 10.03 19.67 5.51
C ALA A 73 9.96 21.21 5.72
N PRO A 74 9.90 22.04 4.66
CA PRO A 74 9.76 23.49 4.83
C PRO A 74 8.41 23.94 5.40
N PHE A 75 7.41 23.06 5.41
CA PHE A 75 6.04 23.36 5.85
C PHE A 75 5.67 22.69 7.18
N LEU A 76 6.63 22.05 7.86
CA LEU A 76 6.39 21.42 9.16
C LEU A 76 6.36 22.50 10.25
N LEU A 77 5.28 22.52 11.03
CA LEU A 77 5.13 23.39 12.20
C LEU A 77 5.58 22.71 13.50
N TYR A 78 5.74 21.38 13.49
CA TYR A 78 6.19 20.53 14.59
C TYR A 78 6.85 19.25 14.07
#